data_AF-A0A9W9P0F2-F1
#
_entry.id   AF-A0A9W9P0F2-F1
#
_cell.length_a   1.000
_cell.length_b   1.000
_cell.length_c   1.000
_cell.angle_alpha   90.00
_cell.angle_beta   90.00
_cell.angle_gamma   90.00
#
_symmetry.space_group_name_H-M   'P 1'
#
loop_
_entity.id
_entity.type
_entity.pdbx_description
1 polymer ?
#
loop_
_entity_poly.entity_id
_entity_poly.type
_entity_poly.pdbx_seq_one_letter_code
_entity_poly.pdbx_strand_id
1 'polypeptide(L)'
;MHMGLTEELLCEDDSPSPFFRFSANSVNQATAERLISSVQGTFRTLKPDLRPISEQITTKHHPYIDILPFPTLRKNILCHLDDFDEDAFFDDMLTGLLCWGGTGMAKGDRAQATGCVSTGTPWDFRSWEATQWFLEKYWNLLGGEDGELVRQSQWWRGVRGDPEVSPPVDAL
;
A
#
# COMPACT_ATOMS: atom_id res chain seq x y z
N MET A 1 -13.69 -4.09 -14.30
CA MET A 1 -14.19 -3.85 -12.93
C MET A 1 -13.27 -2.83 -12.28
N HIS A 2 -13.84 -1.74 -11.73
CA HIS A 2 -13.17 -0.74 -10.90
C HIS A 2 -13.37 -1.10 -9.42
N MET A 3 -12.53 -0.62 -8.49
CA MET A 3 -12.63 -0.96 -7.06
C MET A 3 -13.98 -0.58 -6.41
N GLY A 4 -14.74 0.32 -7.05
CA GLY A 4 -16.07 0.72 -6.58
C GLY A 4 -16.02 1.68 -5.39
N LEU A 5 -14.84 2.26 -5.12
CA LEU A 5 -14.63 3.29 -4.12
C LEU A 5 -15.19 4.62 -4.63
N THR A 6 -15.87 5.33 -3.74
CA THR A 6 -16.28 6.72 -3.95
C THR A 6 -15.51 7.62 -2.98
N GLU A 7 -15.52 8.93 -3.23
CA GLU A 7 -14.87 9.88 -2.34
C GLU A 7 -15.51 9.84 -0.94
N GLU A 8 -16.83 9.69 -0.87
CA GLU A 8 -17.56 9.62 0.39
C GLU A 8 -17.10 8.42 1.24
N LEU A 9 -16.92 7.25 0.62
CA LEU A 9 -16.42 6.05 1.30
C LEU A 9 -14.99 6.20 1.82
N LEU A 10 -14.20 7.08 1.21
CA LEU A 10 -12.83 7.34 1.65
C LEU A 10 -12.74 8.42 2.73
N CYS A 11 -13.79 9.24 2.87
CA CYS A 11 -13.85 10.33 3.85
C CYS A 11 -14.64 9.97 5.11
N GLU A 12 -15.37 8.86 5.12
CA GLU A 12 -16.11 8.38 6.29
C GLU A 12 -15.25 7.44 7.14
N ASP A 13 -14.85 7.87 8.34
CA ASP A 13 -13.94 7.13 9.24
C ASP A 13 -14.32 5.65 9.49
N ASP A 14 -15.62 5.34 9.54
CA ASP A 14 -16.14 4.00 9.83
C ASP A 14 -16.54 3.19 8.59
N SER A 15 -16.25 3.69 7.38
CA SER A 15 -16.60 3.01 6.14
C SER A 15 -15.87 1.66 6.04
N PRO A 16 -16.58 0.54 5.78
CA PRO A 16 -15.92 -0.75 5.59
C PRO A 16 -15.42 -0.89 4.15
N SER A 17 -14.23 -1.48 4.00
CA SER A 17 -13.68 -1.86 2.70
C SER A 17 -14.69 -2.65 1.83
N PRO A 18 -14.79 -2.35 0.51
CA PRO A 18 -15.57 -3.13 -0.43
C PRO A 18 -15.02 -4.55 -0.65
N PHE A 19 -13.82 -4.89 -0.17
CA PHE A 19 -13.28 -6.26 -0.23
C PHE A 19 -13.67 -7.10 0.97
N PHE A 20 -13.93 -6.47 2.13
CA PHE A 20 -14.27 -7.18 3.35
C PHE A 20 -15.58 -7.97 3.19
N ARG A 21 -15.53 -9.28 3.43
CA ARG A 21 -16.70 -10.18 3.30
C ARG A 21 -16.89 -11.08 4.51
N PHE A 22 -16.07 -10.94 5.54
CA PHE A 22 -16.07 -11.89 6.64
C PHE A 22 -17.15 -11.57 7.67
N SER A 23 -17.99 -12.56 7.95
CA SER A 23 -18.95 -12.53 9.05
C SER A 23 -18.51 -13.53 10.10
N ALA A 24 -18.34 -13.08 11.35
CA ALA A 24 -17.78 -13.85 12.46
C ALA A 24 -18.58 -15.12 12.86
N ASN A 25 -19.73 -15.38 12.25
CA ASN A 25 -20.60 -16.48 12.59
C ASN A 25 -20.34 -17.70 11.68
N SER A 26 -19.47 -18.61 12.16
CA SER A 26 -19.38 -20.04 11.82
C SER A 26 -19.02 -20.46 10.38
N VAL A 27 -17.95 -19.90 9.82
CA VAL A 27 -17.33 -20.45 8.59
C VAL A 27 -16.15 -21.37 8.94
N ASN A 28 -16.21 -22.63 8.49
CA ASN A 28 -15.06 -23.52 8.53
C ASN A 28 -13.98 -23.08 7.51
N GLN A 29 -12.74 -23.53 7.69
CA GLN A 29 -11.59 -23.16 6.86
C GLN A 29 -11.87 -23.29 5.34
N ALA A 30 -12.47 -24.41 4.93
CA ALA A 30 -12.79 -24.67 3.52
C ALA A 30 -13.80 -23.65 2.95
N THR A 31 -14.70 -23.12 3.76
CA THR A 31 -15.65 -22.10 3.33
C THR A 31 -14.99 -20.73 3.24
N ALA A 32 -14.07 -20.40 4.17
CA ALA A 32 -13.26 -19.18 4.09
C ALA A 32 -12.39 -19.16 2.83
N GLU A 33 -11.74 -20.27 2.49
CA GLU A 33 -10.91 -20.39 1.27
C GLU A 33 -11.72 -20.22 -0.02
N ARG A 34 -12.94 -20.78 -0.06
CA ARG A 34 -13.86 -20.60 -1.20
C ARG A 34 -14.34 -19.15 -1.31
N LEU A 35 -14.62 -18.49 -0.18
CA LEU A 35 -15.00 -17.08 -0.16
C LEU A 35 -13.86 -16.22 -0.69
N ILE A 36 -12.64 -16.40 -0.16
CA ILE A 36 -11.43 -15.69 -0.61
C ILE A 36 -11.24 -15.87 -2.12
N SER A 37 -11.28 -17.11 -2.60
CA SER A 37 -11.12 -17.42 -4.03
C SER A 37 -12.20 -16.76 -4.90
N SER A 38 -13.45 -16.72 -4.42
CA SER A 38 -14.56 -16.07 -5.12
C SER A 38 -14.37 -14.55 -5.22
N VAL A 39 -13.97 -13.90 -4.13
CA VAL A 39 -13.70 -12.46 -4.10
C VAL A 39 -12.51 -12.12 -5.00
N GLN A 40 -11.40 -12.85 -4.87
CA GLN A 40 -10.23 -12.66 -5.75
C GLN A 40 -10.58 -12.89 -7.23
N GLY A 41 -11.40 -13.89 -7.53
CA GLY A 41 -11.91 -14.15 -8.88
C GLY A 41 -12.75 -13.00 -9.44
N THR A 42 -13.53 -12.34 -8.59
CA THR A 42 -14.33 -11.14 -8.92
C THR A 42 -13.41 -9.99 -9.33
N PHE A 43 -12.33 -9.76 -8.58
CA PHE A 43 -11.41 -8.64 -8.79
C PHE A 43 -10.17 -8.96 -9.64
N ARG A 44 -10.14 -10.11 -10.34
CA ARG A 44 -8.97 -10.54 -11.14
C ARG A 44 -8.52 -9.57 -12.23
N THR A 45 -9.44 -8.71 -12.70
CA THR A 45 -9.15 -7.70 -13.74
C THR A 45 -8.49 -6.43 -13.19
N LEU A 46 -8.43 -6.27 -11.86
CA LEU A 46 -7.65 -5.20 -11.25
C LEU A 46 -6.17 -5.37 -11.58
N LYS A 47 -5.46 -4.24 -11.55
CA LYS A 47 -4.01 -4.21 -11.67
C LYS A 47 -3.40 -5.07 -10.56
N PRO A 48 -2.33 -5.85 -10.85
CA PRO A 48 -1.81 -6.85 -9.91
C PRO A 48 -1.64 -6.33 -8.49
N ASP A 49 -1.08 -5.13 -8.35
CA ASP A 49 -0.73 -4.52 -7.05
C ASP A 49 -1.94 -4.02 -6.25
N LEU A 50 -3.11 -3.88 -6.89
CA LEU A 50 -4.38 -3.49 -6.27
C LEU A 50 -5.38 -4.65 -6.14
N ARG A 51 -4.98 -5.88 -6.47
CA ARG A 51 -5.85 -7.02 -6.23
C ARG A 51 -6.02 -7.25 -4.72
N PRO A 52 -7.22 -7.68 -4.28
CA PRO A 52 -7.46 -7.97 -2.88
C PRO A 52 -6.63 -9.16 -2.41
N ILE A 53 -5.96 -8.99 -1.28
CA ILE A 53 -5.28 -10.07 -0.55
C ILE A 53 -6.25 -10.74 0.44
N SER A 54 -5.90 -11.93 0.93
CA SER A 54 -6.76 -12.68 1.85
C SER A 54 -7.10 -11.87 3.09
N GLU A 55 -6.13 -11.16 3.65
CA GLU A 55 -6.24 -10.35 4.85
C GLU A 55 -7.28 -9.23 4.70
N GLN A 56 -7.36 -8.56 3.53
CA GLN A 56 -8.39 -7.56 3.25
C GLN A 56 -9.80 -8.18 3.17
N ILE A 57 -9.89 -9.43 2.74
CA ILE A 57 -11.19 -10.12 2.62
C ILE A 57 -11.69 -10.55 4.02
N THR A 58 -10.76 -10.89 4.92
CA THR A 58 -11.05 -11.47 6.23
C THR A 58 -11.04 -10.49 7.40
N THR A 59 -10.37 -9.35 7.26
CA THR A 59 -10.21 -8.35 8.33
C THR A 59 -11.01 -7.09 7.99
N LYS A 60 -11.85 -6.62 8.93
CA LYS A 60 -12.58 -5.34 8.74
C LYS A 60 -11.55 -4.21 8.78
N HIS A 61 -11.58 -3.32 7.80
CA HIS A 61 -10.64 -2.22 7.67
C HIS A 61 -11.19 -1.10 6.80
N HIS A 62 -10.57 0.08 6.88
CA HIS A 62 -10.97 1.26 6.11
C HIS A 62 -10.51 1.16 4.63
N PRO A 63 -11.32 1.60 3.64
CA PRO A 63 -10.99 1.48 2.22
C PRO A 63 -9.73 2.22 1.75
N TYR A 64 -9.14 3.13 2.54
CA TYR A 64 -7.88 3.79 2.17
C TYR A 64 -6.74 2.75 2.05
N ILE A 65 -6.79 1.64 2.78
CA ILE A 65 -5.78 0.58 2.66
C ILE A 65 -5.90 -0.10 1.29
N ASP A 66 -7.10 -0.15 0.69
CA ASP A 66 -7.33 -0.78 -0.62
C ASP A 66 -6.69 -0.03 -1.79
N ILE A 67 -6.45 1.28 -1.63
CA ILE A 67 -5.86 2.11 -2.69
C ILE A 67 -4.32 2.06 -2.70
N LEU A 68 -3.70 1.48 -1.68
CA LEU A 68 -2.26 1.30 -1.59
C LEU A 68 -1.80 0.17 -2.54
N PRO A 69 -0.96 0.43 -3.56
CA PRO A 69 -0.47 -0.60 -4.48
C PRO A 69 0.66 -1.43 -3.85
N PHE A 70 0.61 -1.73 -2.56
CA PHE A 70 1.68 -2.37 -1.81
C PHE A 70 1.14 -3.60 -1.06
N PRO A 71 1.07 -4.77 -1.71
CA PRO A 71 0.52 -5.97 -1.09
C PRO A 71 1.12 -6.33 0.27
N THR A 72 2.43 -6.15 0.47
CA THR A 72 3.12 -6.46 1.73
C THR A 72 2.74 -5.46 2.81
N LEU A 73 2.77 -4.17 2.52
CA LEU A 73 2.37 -3.13 3.47
C LEU A 73 0.91 -3.28 3.88
N ARG A 74 0.00 -3.51 2.91
CA ARG A 74 -1.42 -3.77 3.19
C ARG A 74 -1.60 -4.97 4.11
N LYS A 75 -0.91 -6.08 3.82
CA LYS A 75 -0.94 -7.27 4.66
C LYS A 75 -0.47 -6.95 6.08
N ASN A 76 0.67 -6.28 6.20
CA ASN A 76 1.28 -6.02 7.49
C ASN A 76 0.45 -5.04 8.34
N ILE A 77 -0.14 -4.01 7.75
CA ILE A 77 -1.13 -3.14 8.41
C ILE A 77 -2.26 -3.99 9.00
N LEU A 78 -2.88 -4.84 8.18
CA LEU A 78 -4.05 -5.63 8.58
C LEU A 78 -3.74 -6.72 9.62
N CYS A 79 -2.50 -7.19 9.68
CA CYS A 79 -2.05 -8.13 10.71
C CYS A 79 -1.73 -7.45 12.04
N HIS A 80 -1.54 -6.13 12.06
CA HIS A 80 -1.04 -5.37 13.22
C HIS A 80 -1.87 -4.12 13.50
N LEU A 81 -3.17 -4.09 13.12
CA LEU A 81 -4.04 -2.92 13.30
C LEU A 81 -4.07 -2.42 14.76
N ASP A 82 -3.87 -3.31 15.73
CA ASP A 82 -3.87 -2.98 17.16
C ASP A 82 -2.48 -2.56 17.69
N ASP A 83 -1.42 -2.68 16.88
CA ASP A 83 -0.03 -2.52 17.32
C ASP A 83 0.62 -1.19 16.87
N PHE A 84 -0.07 -0.38 16.05
CA PHE A 84 0.41 0.93 15.63
C PHE A 84 -0.72 1.98 15.56
N ASP A 85 -0.34 3.25 15.58
CA ASP A 85 -1.26 4.37 15.42
C ASP A 85 -1.64 4.53 13.94
N GLU A 86 -2.82 4.02 13.58
CA GLU A 86 -3.37 4.03 12.22
C GLU A 86 -3.56 5.46 11.68
N ASP A 87 -4.06 6.37 12.51
CA ASP A 87 -4.29 7.77 12.14
C ASP A 87 -2.96 8.47 11.84
N ALA A 88 -1.96 8.26 12.70
CA ALA A 88 -0.61 8.80 12.47
C ALA A 88 0.05 8.22 11.21
N PHE A 89 -0.20 6.95 10.89
CA PHE A 89 0.27 6.36 9.64
C PHE A 89 -0.42 6.96 8.41
N PHE A 90 -1.73 7.17 8.49
CA PHE A 90 -2.50 7.81 7.42
C PHE A 90 -1.99 9.23 7.14
N ASP A 91 -1.71 10.02 8.17
CA ASP A 91 -1.13 11.36 8.01
C ASP A 91 0.28 11.30 7.43
N ASP A 92 1.12 10.39 7.93
CA ASP A 92 2.49 10.25 7.46
C ASP A 92 2.57 9.81 5.99
N MET A 93 1.67 8.94 5.52
CA MET A 93 1.70 8.49 4.12
C MET A 93 1.46 9.63 3.12
N LEU A 94 0.74 10.69 3.51
CA LEU A 94 0.48 11.86 2.66
C LEU A 94 1.77 12.63 2.29
N THR A 95 2.78 12.56 3.15
CA THR A 95 4.07 13.26 2.94
C THR A 95 5.25 12.31 2.77
N GLY A 96 5.10 11.07 3.22
CA GLY A 96 6.13 10.03 3.18
C GLY A 96 6.12 9.20 1.91
N LEU A 97 5.00 9.14 1.16
CA LEU A 97 4.89 8.39 -0.08
C LEU A 97 4.83 9.31 -1.30
N LEU A 98 5.77 9.14 -2.22
CA LEU A 98 5.89 9.93 -3.44
C LEU A 98 5.54 9.07 -4.65
N CYS A 99 4.51 9.46 -5.40
CA CYS A 99 4.18 8.82 -6.68
C CYS A 99 4.89 9.57 -7.83
N TRP A 100 5.93 8.96 -8.39
CA TRP A 100 6.70 9.43 -9.53
C TRP A 100 5.91 9.32 -10.83
N GLY A 101 4.95 10.23 -10.98
CA GLY A 101 4.17 10.45 -12.18
C GLY A 101 2.66 10.42 -11.89
N GLY A 102 2.07 11.59 -12.12
CA GLY A 102 0.72 11.97 -11.77
C GLY A 102 0.57 13.49 -11.96
N THR A 103 -0.64 14.00 -11.99
CA THR A 103 -0.93 15.44 -12.13
C THR A 103 -0.55 16.27 -10.89
N GLY A 104 -0.23 15.61 -9.75
CA GLY A 104 -0.01 16.25 -8.45
C GLY A 104 1.39 16.77 -8.13
N MET A 105 2.41 16.53 -8.97
CA MET A 105 3.75 17.06 -8.67
C MET A 105 3.94 18.50 -9.15
N ALA A 106 4.49 19.34 -8.26
CA ALA A 106 4.98 20.67 -8.59
C ALA A 106 6.00 20.59 -9.72
N LYS A 107 5.94 21.55 -10.63
CA LYS A 107 6.72 21.61 -11.88
C LYS A 107 8.24 21.56 -11.67
N GLY A 108 8.74 21.80 -10.45
CA GLY A 108 10.16 21.81 -10.07
C GLY A 108 10.80 20.42 -10.01
N ASP A 109 10.14 19.43 -9.41
CA ASP A 109 10.72 18.10 -9.20
C ASP A 109 10.70 17.24 -10.47
N ARG A 110 9.82 17.60 -11.42
CA ARG A 110 9.81 17.04 -12.78
C ARG A 110 11.12 17.26 -13.53
N ALA A 111 11.89 18.30 -13.20
CA ALA A 111 13.13 18.64 -13.89
C ALA A 111 14.36 17.89 -13.35
N GLN A 112 14.31 17.39 -12.11
CA GLN A 112 15.38 16.58 -11.51
C GLN A 112 15.25 15.08 -11.83
N ALA A 113 14.08 14.63 -12.29
CA ALA A 113 13.93 13.31 -12.89
C ALA A 113 14.70 13.28 -14.23
N THR A 114 15.94 12.82 -14.16
CA THR A 114 16.87 12.65 -15.28
C THR A 114 16.25 11.83 -16.40
N GLY A 115 15.86 12.49 -17.50
CA GLY A 115 15.69 11.89 -18.84
C GLY A 115 14.62 10.82 -19.06
N CYS A 116 14.03 10.24 -18.01
CA CYS A 116 12.93 9.30 -18.09
C CYS A 116 11.69 9.99 -17.54
N VAL A 117 10.82 10.46 -18.44
CA VAL A 117 9.51 10.99 -18.08
C VAL A 117 8.72 9.85 -17.46
N SER A 118 8.82 9.67 -16.15
CA SER A 118 8.03 8.67 -15.44
C SER A 118 6.57 9.13 -15.50
N THR A 119 5.82 8.54 -16.43
CA THR A 119 4.36 8.49 -16.42
C THR A 119 3.92 7.49 -15.36
N GLY A 120 4.33 7.73 -14.11
CA GLY A 120 3.92 6.95 -12.95
C GLY A 120 2.43 6.69 -12.98
N THR A 121 2.11 5.47 -12.57
CA THR A 121 0.73 5.02 -12.48
C THR A 121 0.46 4.70 -11.01
N PRO A 122 -0.49 5.40 -10.35
CA PRO A 122 -0.77 5.20 -8.93
C PRO A 122 -1.09 3.76 -8.53
N TRP A 123 -1.48 2.92 -9.48
CA TRP A 123 -1.80 1.50 -9.31
C TRP A 123 -0.62 0.53 -9.54
N ASP A 124 0.61 1.03 -9.71
CA ASP A 124 1.83 0.24 -9.90
C ASP A 124 2.85 0.64 -8.83
N PHE A 125 3.24 -0.30 -7.96
CA PHE A 125 4.13 -0.01 -6.84
C PHE A 125 5.46 0.59 -7.28
N ARG A 126 5.91 0.27 -8.50
CA ARG A 126 7.18 0.76 -9.06
C ARG A 126 7.16 2.26 -9.32
N SER A 127 5.97 2.84 -9.41
CA SER A 127 5.78 4.29 -9.56
C SER A 127 5.93 5.04 -8.23
N TRP A 128 6.13 4.34 -7.12
CA TRP A 128 6.17 4.96 -5.80
C TRP A 128 7.56 4.86 -5.16
N GLU A 129 7.83 5.83 -4.29
CA GLU A 129 9.00 5.86 -3.41
C GLU A 129 8.55 6.32 -2.02
N ALA A 130 9.00 5.61 -0.99
CA ALA A 130 8.95 6.07 0.38
C ALA A 130 10.17 6.97 0.66
N THR A 131 9.94 8.11 1.31
CA THR A 131 11.02 8.98 1.76
C THR A 131 11.89 8.28 2.79
N GLN A 132 13.12 8.76 3.00
CA GLN A 132 14.04 8.17 3.96
C GLN A 132 13.46 8.05 5.38
N TRP A 133 12.86 9.13 5.89
CA TRP A 133 12.29 9.12 7.24
C TRP A 133 11.12 8.13 7.35
N PHE A 134 10.34 7.95 6.28
CA PHE A 134 9.23 7.02 6.24
C PHE A 134 9.72 5.56 6.23
N LEU A 135 10.78 5.29 5.46
CA LEU A 135 11.47 4.00 5.48
C LEU A 135 11.99 3.67 6.88
N GLU A 136 12.65 4.62 7.54
CA GLU A 136 13.21 4.45 8.88
C GLU A 136 12.10 4.20 9.93
N LYS A 137 10.99 4.96 9.86
CA LYS A 137 9.89 4.85 10.82
C LYS A 137 9.07 3.56 10.67
N TYR A 138 8.79 3.16 9.44
CA TYR A 138 7.87 2.05 9.13
C TYR A 138 8.56 0.81 8.56
N TRP A 139 9.88 0.68 8.73
CA TRP A 139 10.70 -0.38 8.12
C TRP A 139 10.09 -1.78 8.22
N ASN A 140 9.70 -2.20 9.42
CA ASN A 140 9.12 -3.52 9.66
C ASN A 140 7.75 -3.67 8.99
N LEU A 141 6.91 -2.63 9.08
CA LEU A 141 5.59 -2.60 8.44
C LEU A 141 5.72 -2.69 6.91
N LEU A 142 6.78 -2.13 6.34
CA LEU A 142 7.08 -2.17 4.92
C LEU A 142 7.64 -3.52 4.43
N GLY A 143 7.87 -4.48 5.32
CA GLY A 143 8.41 -5.80 4.98
C GLY A 143 9.94 -5.87 5.02
N GLY A 144 10.59 -4.87 5.63
CA GLY A 144 12.04 -4.80 5.76
C GLY A 144 12.76 -4.80 4.41
N GLU A 145 13.95 -5.38 4.36
CA GLU A 145 14.81 -5.40 3.15
C GLU A 145 14.13 -6.07 1.94
N ASP A 146 13.26 -7.06 2.19
CA ASP A 146 12.55 -7.79 1.13
C ASP A 146 11.27 -7.09 0.65
N GLY A 147 10.81 -6.07 1.37
CA GLY A 147 9.58 -5.33 1.08
C GLY A 147 9.60 -4.64 -0.28
N GLU A 148 8.52 -4.75 -1.06
CA GLU A 148 8.49 -4.19 -2.42
C GLU A 148 8.72 -2.69 -2.44
N LEU A 149 8.16 -1.96 -1.48
CA LEU A 149 8.30 -0.50 -1.40
C LEU A 149 9.69 -0.09 -0.90
N VAL A 150 10.31 -0.85 0.01
CA VAL A 150 11.70 -0.60 0.44
C VAL A 150 12.64 -0.76 -0.75
N ARG A 151 12.60 -1.91 -1.43
CA ARG A 151 13.44 -2.18 -2.60
C ARG A 151 13.24 -1.17 -3.72
N GLN A 152 11.99 -0.79 -3.97
CA GLN A 152 11.68 0.21 -4.98
C GLN A 152 12.23 1.60 -4.61
N SER A 153 12.17 1.97 -3.33
CA SER A 153 12.71 3.24 -2.85
C SER A 153 14.24 3.26 -2.95
N GLN A 154 14.93 2.18 -2.59
CA GLN A 154 16.38 2.08 -2.80
C GLN A 154 16.76 2.20 -4.28
N TRP A 155 15.96 1.63 -5.18
CA TRP A 155 16.20 1.77 -6.61
C TRP A 155 16.09 3.23 -7.07
N TRP A 156 15.02 3.94 -6.69
CA TRP A 156 14.83 5.35 -7.04
C TRP A 156 15.95 6.25 -6.48
N ARG A 157 16.35 5.99 -5.23
CA ARG A 157 17.50 6.64 -4.58
C ARG A 157 18.81 6.39 -5.34
N GLY A 158 19.07 5.13 -5.70
CA GLY A 158 20.25 4.74 -6.46
C GLY A 158 20.32 5.39 -7.85
N VAL A 159 19.17 5.56 -8.53
CA VAL A 159 19.09 6.30 -9.81
C VAL A 159 19.53 7.76 -9.65
N ARG A 160 19.27 8.39 -8.50
CA ARG A 160 19.71 9.76 -8.19
C ARG A 160 21.11 9.84 -7.58
N GLY A 161 21.69 8.71 -7.17
CA GLY A 161 22.94 8.66 -6.42
C GLY A 161 22.78 9.02 -4.93
N ASP A 162 21.56 8.93 -4.41
CA ASP A 162 21.29 9.08 -2.98
C ASP A 162 21.82 7.88 -2.20
N PRO A 163 22.24 8.04 -0.93
CA PRO A 163 22.70 6.92 -0.11
C PRO A 163 21.56 5.94 0.20
N GLU A 164 21.93 4.67 0.25
CA GLU A 164 21.04 3.58 0.65
C GLU A 164 20.60 3.74 2.10
N VAL A 165 19.32 3.50 2.38
CA VAL A 165 18.78 3.50 3.75
C VAL A 165 18.99 2.12 4.37
N SER A 166 19.80 2.00 5.41
CA SER A 166 19.98 0.74 6.12
C SER A 166 18.78 0.44 7.04
N PRO A 167 18.54 -0.84 7.40
CA PRO A 167 17.59 -1.19 8.45
C PRO A 167 17.83 -0.37 9.74
N PRO A 168 16.79 0.05 10.46
CA PRO A 168 16.92 0.63 11.80
C PRO A 168 17.62 -0.35 12.75
N VAL A 169 18.34 0.17 13.74
CA VAL A 169 19.13 -0.63 14.69
C VAL A 169 18.27 -1.64 15.45
N ASP A 170 16.99 -1.35 15.64
CA ASP A 170 16.03 -2.18 16.38
C ASP A 170 15.14 -3.06 15.46
N ALA A 171 15.45 -3.17 14.17
CA ALA A 171 14.64 -3.90 13.18
C ALA A 171 14.96 -5.41 13.07
N LEU A 172 15.44 -6.06 14.14
CA LEU A 172 15.83 -7.47 14.18
C LEU A 172 14.87 -8.33 15.02
#